data_AF-X1IPN1-F1
#
_entry.id   AF-X1IPN1-F1
#
_cell.length_a   1.000
_cell.length_b   1.000
_cell.length_c   1.000
_cell.angle_alpha   90.00
_cell.angle_beta   90.00
_cell.angle_gamma   90.00
#
_symmetry.space_group_name_H-M   'P 1'
#
loop_
_entity.id
_entity.type
_entity.pdbx_description
1 polymer ?
#
loop_
_entity_poly.entity_id
_entity_poly.type
_entity_poly.pdbx_seq_one_letter_code
_entity_poly.pdbx_strand_id
1 'polypeptide(L)' 'SEINAKDIKGEITLVVQGGIKKKGNDTVDFLKNECIMEEYLKKLKNQGYSNKDIIKIAQEKLDIPKNLIYKKLLEMKNK' A
#
# COMPACT_ATOMS: atom_id res chain seq x y z
N SER A 1 25.39 28.84 26.71
CA SER A 1 24.74 29.18 25.43
C SER A 1 23.36 28.55 25.42
N GLU A 2 22.32 29.34 25.64
CA GLU A 2 20.93 28.87 25.54
C GLU A 2 20.51 28.85 24.07
N ILE A 3 20.05 27.70 23.60
CA ILE A 3 19.52 27.54 22.25
C ILE A 3 18.11 28.15 22.25
N ASN A 4 17.98 29.31 21.64
CA ASN A 4 16.70 30.02 21.51
C ASN A 4 15.89 29.35 20.38
N ALA A 5 14.99 28.43 20.74
CA ALA A 5 14.07 27.81 19.80
C ALA A 5 12.92 28.80 19.49
N LYS A 6 12.80 29.21 18.22
CA LYS A 6 11.67 29.98 17.71
C LYS A 6 10.80 29.06 16.85
N ASP A 7 9.58 28.80 17.29
CA ASP A 7 8.56 28.13 16.48
C ASP A 7 8.05 29.09 15.40
N ILE A 8 8.38 28.79 14.15
CA ILE A 8 7.93 29.56 12.98
C ILE A 8 6.68 28.88 12.42
N LYS A 9 5.51 29.51 12.55
CA LYS A 9 4.29 29.09 11.85
C LYS A 9 4.39 29.44 10.37
N GLY A 10 4.82 28.49 9.55
CA GLY A 10 4.72 28.56 8.09
C GLY A 10 3.47 27.83 7.60
N GLU A 11 2.71 28.44 6.69
CA GLU A 11 1.72 27.71 5.89
C GLU A 11 2.44 26.86 4.84
N ILE A 12 2.04 25.59 4.73
CA ILE A 12 2.50 24.71 3.66
C ILE A 12 1.33 24.50 2.70
N THR A 13 1.48 25.02 1.48
CA THR A 13 0.54 24.76 0.38
C THR A 13 1.09 23.65 -0.49
N LEU A 14 0.43 22.49 -0.49
CA LEU A 14 0.79 21.34 -1.33
C LEU A 14 -0.11 21.30 -2.57
N VAL A 15 0.46 21.60 -3.74
CA VAL A 15 -0.24 21.45 -5.02
C VAL A 15 0.06 20.07 -5.58
N VAL A 16 -0.98 19.24 -5.76
CA VAL A 16 -0.85 17.89 -6.33
C VAL A 16 -1.55 17.82 -7.69
N GLN A 17 -0.83 17.36 -8.71
CA GLN A 17 -1.41 17.09 -10.02
C GLN A 17 -1.92 15.65 -10.04
N GLY A 18 -3.24 15.48 -9.95
CA GLY A 18 -3.90 14.20 -10.10
C GLY A 18 -3.88 13.74 -11.56
N GLY A 19 -2.89 12.93 -11.93
CA GLY A 19 -2.92 12.21 -13.20
C GLY A 19 -3.97 11.10 -13.15
N ILE A 20 -5.02 11.18 -13.96
CA ILE A 20 -5.87 10.03 -14.24
C ILE A 20 -4.97 9.03 -14.97
N LYS A 21 -4.58 7.93 -14.33
CA LYS A 21 -3.72 6.88 -14.92
C LYS A 21 -4.39 6.37 -16.20
N LYS A 22 -3.95 6.84 -17.37
CA LYS A 22 -4.10 6.08 -18.61
C LYS A 22 -3.19 4.86 -18.47
N LYS A 23 -3.78 3.68 -18.63
CA LYS A 23 -3.15 2.36 -18.67
C LYS A 23 -1.83 2.45 -19.46
N GLY A 24 -0.68 2.42 -18.78
CA GLY A 24 0.60 2.70 -19.42
C GLY A 24 1.80 2.30 -18.54
N ASN A 25 2.58 1.33 -19.07
CA ASN A 25 3.81 0.71 -18.55
C ASN A 25 3.66 -0.31 -17.41
N ASP A 26 3.39 -1.55 -17.84
CA ASP A 26 2.92 -2.70 -17.06
C ASP A 26 3.93 -3.34 -16.08
N THR A 27 5.22 -2.98 -16.07
CA THR A 27 6.21 -3.72 -15.25
C THR A 27 6.60 -3.01 -13.96
N VAL A 28 6.83 -1.70 -13.97
CA VAL A 28 7.27 -0.95 -12.77
C VAL A 28 6.09 -0.65 -11.85
N ASP A 29 4.90 -0.40 -12.41
CA ASP A 29 3.67 -0.22 -11.65
C ASP A 29 3.22 -1.54 -11.03
N PHE A 30 3.42 -2.67 -11.73
CA PHE A 30 3.19 -4.02 -11.19
C PHE A 30 4.12 -4.38 -10.04
N LEU A 31 5.44 -4.12 -10.16
CA LEU A 31 6.40 -4.40 -9.09
C LEU A 31 6.14 -3.53 -7.84
N LYS A 32 5.73 -2.27 -8.03
CA LYS A 32 5.27 -1.42 -6.92
C LYS A 32 4.00 -1.98 -6.29
N ASN A 33 3.05 -2.43 -7.11
CA ASN A 33 1.84 -3.08 -6.61
C ASN A 33 2.16 -4.38 -5.85
N GLU A 34 3.10 -5.21 -6.29
CA GLU A 34 3.51 -6.43 -5.57
C GLU A 34 4.13 -6.13 -4.20
N CYS A 35 5.02 -5.14 -4.11
CA CYS A 35 5.66 -4.76 -2.85
C CYS A 35 4.64 -4.16 -1.86
N ILE A 36 3.82 -3.22 -2.34
CA ILE A 36 2.75 -2.57 -1.55
C ILE A 36 1.71 -3.61 -1.10
N MET A 37 1.38 -4.56 -1.98
CA MET A 37 0.44 -5.64 -1.68
C MET A 37 1.00 -6.58 -0.62
N GLU A 38 2.27 -6.98 -0.69
CA GLU A 38 2.87 -7.86 0.33
C GLU A 38 2.87 -7.21 1.71
N GLU A 39 3.27 -5.94 1.82
CA GLU A 39 3.23 -5.20 3.10
C GLU A 39 1.79 -5.06 3.62
N TYR A 40 0.84 -4.77 2.74
CA TYR A 40 -0.56 -4.65 3.13
C TYR A 40 -1.13 -5.97 3.66
N LEU A 41 -0.86 -7.10 2.97
CA LEU A 41 -1.28 -8.42 3.41
C LEU A 41 -0.60 -8.83 4.73
N LYS A 42 0.68 -8.51 4.92
CA LYS A 42 1.39 -8.71 6.20
C LYS A 42 0.73 -7.94 7.33
N LYS A 43 0.39 -6.67 7.09
CA LYS A 43 -0.28 -5.82 8.08
C LYS A 43 -1.61 -6.43 8.51
N LEU A 44 -2.45 -6.85 7.57
CA LEU A 44 -3.73 -7.48 7.89
C LEU A 44 -3.56 -8.80 8.66
N LYS A 45 -2.55 -9.61 8.31
CA LYS A 45 -2.24 -10.84 9.05
C LYS A 45 -1.80 -10.55 10.49
N ASN A 46 -0.98 -9.52 10.69
CA ASN A 46 -0.55 -9.09 12.02
C ASN A 46 -1.69 -8.50 12.87
N GLN A 47 -2.74 -7.99 12.22
CA GLN A 47 -3.97 -7.55 12.89
C GLN A 47 -4.90 -8.70 13.28
N GLY A 48 -4.57 -9.96 12.94
CA GLY A 48 -5.34 -11.14 13.30
C GLY A 48 -6.51 -11.46 12.38
N TYR A 49 -6.59 -10.82 11.21
CA TYR A 49 -7.65 -11.13 10.23
C TYR A 49 -7.49 -12.55 9.68
N SER A 50 -8.62 -13.22 9.45
CA SER A 50 -8.63 -14.51 8.76
C SER A 50 -8.22 -14.32 7.30
N ASN A 51 -7.64 -15.35 6.67
CA ASN A 51 -7.28 -15.28 5.25
C ASN A 51 -8.47 -14.89 4.36
N LYS A 52 -9.69 -15.33 4.71
CA LYS A 52 -10.92 -15.00 3.97
C LYS A 52 -11.22 -13.49 4.02
N ASP A 53 -11.06 -12.88 5.19
CA ASP A 53 -11.27 -11.44 5.38
C ASP A 53 -10.17 -10.64 4.70
N ILE A 54 -8.92 -11.08 4.82
CA ILE A 54 -7.77 -10.46 4.14
C ILE A 54 -8.02 -10.38 2.63
N ILE A 55 -8.49 -11.47 2.02
CA ILE A 55 -8.79 -11.52 0.58
C ILE A 55 -9.89 -10.53 0.23
N LYS A 56 -10.98 -10.50 1.01
CA LYS A 56 -12.10 -9.59 0.75
C LYS A 56 -11.68 -8.12 0.85
N ILE A 57 -10.96 -7.78 1.93
CA ILE A 57 -10.46 -6.41 2.18
C ILE A 57 -9.49 -5.98 1.07
N ALA A 58 -8.54 -6.83 0.69
CA ALA A 58 -7.58 -6.51 -0.35
C ALA A 58 -8.26 -6.36 -1.73
N GLN A 59 -9.26 -7.19 -2.03
CA GLN A 59 -10.05 -7.06 -3.26
C GLN A 59 -10.83 -5.75 -3.30
N GLU A 60 -11.50 -5.37 -2.20
CA GLU A 60 -12.30 -4.15 -2.11
C GLU A 60 -11.46 -2.86 -2.06
N LYS A 61 -10.28 -2.90 -1.42
CA LYS A 61 -9.43 -1.71 -1.19
C LYS A 61 -8.40 -1.46 -2.27
N LEU A 62 -7.89 -2.51 -2.90
CA LEU A 62 -6.80 -2.42 -3.87
C LEU A 62 -7.25 -2.69 -5.31
N ASP A 63 -8.51 -3.08 -5.52
CA ASP A 63 -9.05 -3.49 -6.84
C ASP A 63 -8.22 -4.62 -7.48
N ILE A 64 -7.62 -5.48 -6.64
CA ILE A 64 -6.76 -6.58 -7.09
C ILE A 64 -7.61 -7.84 -7.26
N PRO A 65 -7.41 -8.61 -8.36
CA PRO A 65 -8.13 -9.84 -8.56
C PRO A 65 -7.77 -10.91 -7.50
N LYS A 66 -8.80 -11.63 -7.06
CA LYS A 66 -8.73 -12.65 -6.01
C LYS A 66 -7.59 -13.64 -6.21
N ASN A 67 -7.38 -14.14 -7.43
CA ASN A 67 -6.34 -15.11 -7.76
C ASN A 67 -4.92 -14.63 -7.42
N LEU A 68 -4.63 -13.34 -7.65
CA LEU A 68 -3.33 -12.75 -7.37
C LEU A 68 -3.10 -12.66 -5.85
N ILE A 69 -4.16 -12.31 -5.10
CA ILE A 69 -4.14 -12.28 -3.63
C ILE A 69 -3.86 -13.67 -3.06
N TYR A 70 -4.54 -14.71 -3.56
CA TYR A 70 -4.27 -16.09 -3.15
C TYR A 70 -2.83 -16.51 -3.41
N LYS A 71 -2.32 -16.24 -4.61
CA LYS A 71 -0.94 -16.60 -4.97
C LYS A 71 0.06 -15.95 -4.02
N LYS A 72 -0.10 -14.66 -3.73
CA LYS A 72 0.77 -13.94 -2.78
C LYS A 72 0.68 -14.48 -1.36
N LEU A 73 -0.53 -14.76 -0.86
CA LEU A 73 -0.70 -15.35 0.48
C LEU A 73 -0.06 -16.73 0.60
N LEU A 74 -0.08 -17.53 -0.48
CA LEU A 74 0.61 -18.83 -0.56
C LEU A 74 2.14 -18.65 -0.57
N GLU A 75 2.67 -17.73 -1.38
CA GLU A 75 4.09 -17.40 -1.41
C GLU A 75 4.61 -16.96 -0.03
N MET A 76 3.83 -16.15 0.70
CA MET A 76 4.15 -15.69 2.06
C MET A 76 4.08 -16.79 3.13
N LYS A 77 3.40 -17.91 2.87
CA LYS A 77 3.32 -19.06 3.79
C LYS A 77 4.50 -20.01 3.59
N ASN A 78 5.02 -20.10 2.37
CA ASN A 78 6.11 -20.98 1.98
C ASN A 78 7.50 -20.32 2.13
N LYS A 79 7.55 -19.15 2.76
CA LYS A 79 8.75 -18.36 3.03
C LYS A 79 9.00 -18.32 4.53
#